data_AF-A0AA90Q4K6-F1
#
_entry.id   AF-A0AA90Q4K6-F1
#
_cell.length_a   1.000
_cell.length_b   1.000
_cell.length_c   1.000
_cell.angle_alpha   90.00
_cell.angle_beta   90.00
_cell.angle_gamma   90.00
#
_symmetry.space_group_name_H-M   'P 1'
#
loop_
_entity.id
_entity.type
_entity.pdbx_description
1 polymer ?
#
loop_
_entity_poly.entity_id
_entity_poly.type
_entity_poly.pdbx_seq_one_letter_code
_entity_poly.pdbx_strand_id
1 'polypeptide(L)'
;MALLCFCLSACSLVKLKEESKTFYSSTVLAGHVSSADAWDKPVVVAAYTRRNGRLEIAHYTVLHEAGGYELIVQKGDYALFAFGDANGNLTLDAGEPVGEYGAAPVRATGTGSLVSLDVVISATAQSAIPRGTSVAARASAKTHSTQVGAIARLDDPLLSAESGRRGYWAPVDFFKEVGGNIYFLEEYDARKTPVLFVHGAAGSPQDWSYFLKHLDRSRYQPWIFYYPSGSSLDSMSYLLYWKLSNLQRRHHFDRLYLTAHSMGGLVVRSFLADYGDQFPAAKLFVTLSTPWGGDALADQGVAYSPAVIPSWNDVRAGGRYVQTLFRKPLPRQLDYYLMFGHGGRYSLLRPASNDGTITLSSQLRSDAQSEARRVFGYDEDHVGILSSPQVFAQYAALLKAADQRDGDGRSAGKGNLRVAFSYARPDETPASAPVLVLTPLDATRDATRERIVLPVSTRDSGRELGPFPPGVYNVGLMARAFKTTPASTQVTIGAGGIPDLRFELTPQGVLSGYIGADVTPADNPAGSFRGGRRDIQIESIVLTNGTDRREIAPSLDTRDRTLEAYVAGQDYLFKSFFSFVGLKEGRYELTINVAGYPPYTRTYDVVPGKYGYLTPIDLAAPKQEAP
;
A
#
# COMPACT_ATOMS: atom_id res chain seq x y z
N MET A 1 -26.56 -7.34 -9.64
CA MET A 1 -26.51 -6.53 -8.40
C MET A 1 -27.90 -6.27 -7.79
N ALA A 2 -28.88 -5.66 -8.48
CA ALA A 2 -30.19 -5.33 -7.89
C ALA A 2 -31.04 -6.51 -7.35
N LEU A 3 -30.88 -7.73 -7.90
CA LEU A 3 -31.58 -8.92 -7.37
C LEU A 3 -31.07 -9.39 -5.99
N LEU A 4 -29.87 -8.97 -5.56
CA LEU A 4 -29.35 -9.32 -4.22
C LEU A 4 -29.92 -8.43 -3.11
N CYS A 5 -30.36 -7.20 -3.41
CA CYS A 5 -30.95 -6.31 -2.39
C CYS A 5 -32.33 -6.78 -1.90
N PHE A 6 -33.12 -7.45 -2.75
CA PHE A 6 -34.45 -7.94 -2.38
C PHE A 6 -34.44 -9.22 -1.51
N CYS A 7 -33.26 -9.81 -1.28
CA CYS A 7 -33.11 -11.03 -0.47
C CYS A 7 -32.36 -10.81 0.85
N LEU A 8 -31.95 -9.57 1.17
CA LEU A 8 -31.29 -9.27 2.44
C LEU A 8 -32.33 -9.12 3.55
N SER A 9 -32.19 -9.90 4.62
CA SER A 9 -33.00 -9.73 5.82
C SER A 9 -32.78 -8.34 6.42
N ALA A 10 -33.78 -7.80 7.11
CA ALA A 10 -33.69 -6.49 7.78
C ALA A 10 -32.46 -6.37 8.70
N CYS A 11 -32.09 -7.46 9.38
CA CYS A 11 -30.87 -7.51 10.20
C CYS A 11 -29.57 -7.34 9.39
N SER A 12 -29.52 -7.87 8.17
CA SER A 12 -28.34 -7.75 7.29
C SER A 12 -28.14 -6.31 6.81
N LEU A 13 -29.23 -5.58 6.55
CA LEU A 13 -29.17 -4.16 6.15
C LEU A 13 -28.72 -3.26 7.31
N VAL A 14 -29.19 -3.53 8.53
CA VAL A 14 -28.73 -2.81 9.73
C VAL A 14 -27.23 -3.02 9.93
N LYS A 15 -26.76 -4.27 9.87
CA LYS A 15 -25.33 -4.57 9.99
C LYS A 15 -24.52 -3.86 8.91
N LEU A 16 -24.94 -3.91 7.65
CA LEU A 16 -24.25 -3.22 6.56
C LEU A 16 -24.15 -1.70 6.78
N LYS A 17 -25.22 -1.08 7.32
CA LYS A 17 -25.23 0.34 7.65
C LYS A 17 -24.22 0.67 8.76
N GLU A 18 -24.12 -0.18 9.78
CA GLU A 18 -23.12 -0.04 10.85
C GLU A 18 -21.69 -0.22 10.33
N GLU A 19 -21.45 -1.23 9.49
CA GLU A 19 -20.18 -1.48 8.82
C GLU A 19 -19.72 -0.28 8.00
N SER A 20 -20.60 0.26 7.16
CA SER A 20 -20.33 1.43 6.31
C SER A 20 -20.03 2.68 7.17
N LYS A 21 -20.82 2.92 8.22
CA LYS A 21 -20.58 4.03 9.16
C LYS A 21 -19.24 3.89 9.89
N THR A 22 -18.92 2.69 10.36
CA THR A 22 -17.64 2.42 11.02
C THR A 22 -16.48 2.62 10.05
N PHE A 23 -16.58 2.13 8.81
CA PHE A 23 -15.56 2.30 7.78
C PHE A 23 -15.26 3.79 7.51
N TYR A 24 -16.29 4.60 7.25
CA TYR A 24 -16.16 6.05 7.00
C TYR A 24 -15.90 6.89 8.25
N SER A 25 -15.67 6.28 9.41
CA SER A 25 -15.23 6.97 10.64
C SER A 25 -13.93 6.38 11.19
N SER A 26 -13.23 5.58 10.38
CA SER A 26 -12.01 4.89 10.76
C SER A 26 -10.77 5.44 10.05
N THR A 27 -9.62 5.19 10.67
CA THR A 27 -8.29 5.41 10.12
C THR A 27 -7.56 4.07 10.16
N VAL A 28 -6.76 3.78 9.13
CA VAL A 28 -5.83 2.64 9.15
C VAL A 28 -4.49 3.10 9.72
N LEU A 29 -4.00 2.40 10.73
CA LEU A 29 -2.69 2.57 11.33
C LEU A 29 -1.77 1.49 10.76
N ALA A 30 -0.64 1.87 10.16
CA ALA A 30 0.30 0.93 9.55
C ALA A 30 1.74 1.21 9.97
N GLY A 31 2.50 0.15 10.13
CA GLY A 31 3.90 0.22 10.55
C GLY A 31 4.61 -1.10 10.34
N HIS A 32 5.82 -1.19 10.87
CA HIS A 32 6.64 -2.38 10.86
C HIS A 32 7.03 -2.76 12.30
N VAL A 33 6.98 -4.05 12.61
CA VAL A 33 7.60 -4.58 13.83
C VAL A 33 8.96 -5.14 13.48
N SER A 34 9.98 -4.74 14.22
CA SER A 34 11.30 -5.37 14.23
C SER A 34 11.59 -5.94 15.62
N SER A 35 12.50 -6.91 15.70
CA SER A 35 13.00 -7.40 16.98
C SER A 35 14.47 -7.02 17.15
N ALA A 36 14.82 -6.51 18.33
CA ALA A 36 16.22 -6.26 18.69
C ALA A 36 16.98 -7.58 18.90
N ASP A 37 16.25 -8.61 19.32
CA ASP A 37 16.74 -9.97 19.53
C ASP A 37 16.34 -10.86 18.34
N ALA A 38 16.95 -12.04 18.23
CA ALA A 38 16.51 -13.01 17.21
C ALA A 38 15.11 -13.52 17.55
N TRP A 39 14.12 -13.20 16.71
CA TRP A 39 12.75 -13.65 16.85
C TRP A 39 12.17 -14.08 15.50
N ASP A 40 11.79 -15.35 15.40
CA ASP A 40 11.27 -16.02 14.20
C ASP A 40 9.89 -16.66 14.43
N LYS A 41 9.23 -16.26 15.53
CA LYS A 41 7.91 -16.75 15.95
C LYS A 41 6.82 -15.71 15.70
N PRO A 42 5.53 -16.05 15.87
CA PRO A 42 4.45 -15.10 15.70
C PRO A 42 4.62 -13.83 16.54
N VAL A 43 4.06 -12.74 16.03
CA VAL A 43 4.06 -11.43 16.68
C VAL A 43 2.63 -10.89 16.66
N VAL A 44 2.18 -10.40 17.80
CA VAL A 44 0.90 -9.71 17.94
C VAL A 44 1.15 -8.22 17.99
N VAL A 45 0.36 -7.45 17.25
CA VAL A 45 0.36 -5.98 17.28
C VAL A 45 -1.03 -5.49 17.62
N ALA A 46 -1.15 -4.55 18.55
CA ALA A 46 -2.45 -4.07 19.02
C ALA A 46 -2.49 -2.56 19.21
N ALA A 47 -3.64 -1.99 18.85
CA ALA A 47 -4.03 -0.63 19.18
C ALA A 47 -5.00 -0.64 20.36
N TYR A 48 -4.74 0.22 21.35
CA TYR A 48 -5.49 0.22 22.60
C TYR A 48 -5.75 1.61 23.15
N THR A 49 -6.77 1.71 24.01
CA THR A 49 -7.01 2.86 24.88
C THR A 49 -6.93 2.43 26.34
N ARG A 50 -6.60 3.35 27.25
CA ARG A 50 -6.63 3.08 28.70
C ARG A 50 -7.91 3.67 29.29
N ARG A 51 -8.75 2.82 29.89
CA ARG A 51 -9.94 3.24 30.66
C ARG A 51 -9.90 2.62 32.05
N ASN A 52 -9.97 3.46 33.08
CA ASN A 52 -9.96 3.03 34.49
C ASN A 52 -8.80 2.07 34.83
N GLY A 53 -7.61 2.33 34.27
CA GLY A 53 -6.42 1.48 34.46
C GLY A 53 -6.41 0.17 33.65
N ARG A 54 -7.47 -0.15 32.90
CA ARG A 54 -7.54 -1.34 32.03
C ARG A 54 -7.23 -0.97 30.58
N LEU A 55 -6.56 -1.89 29.90
CA LEU A 55 -6.29 -1.83 28.47
C LEU A 55 -7.56 -2.29 27.72
N GLU A 56 -8.12 -1.41 26.90
CA GLU A 56 -9.21 -1.74 25.97
C GLU A 56 -8.62 -1.84 24.55
N ILE A 57 -8.54 -3.05 24.01
CA ILE A 57 -8.03 -3.30 22.67
C ILE A 57 -9.08 -2.89 21.64
N ALA A 58 -8.72 -1.93 20.79
CA ALA A 58 -9.58 -1.47 19.71
C ALA A 58 -9.50 -2.38 18.49
N HIS A 59 -8.28 -2.87 18.20
CA HIS A 59 -7.99 -3.83 17.15
C HIS A 59 -6.60 -4.44 17.39
N TYR A 60 -6.42 -5.70 16.99
CA TYR A 60 -5.12 -6.37 16.99
C TYR A 60 -4.94 -7.17 15.71
N THR A 61 -3.71 -7.53 15.41
CA THR A 61 -3.38 -8.38 14.28
C THR A 61 -2.25 -9.33 14.63
N VAL A 62 -2.15 -10.46 13.91
CA VAL A 62 -1.17 -11.52 14.13
C VAL A 62 -0.29 -11.62 12.89
N LEU A 63 1.01 -11.58 13.10
CA LEU A 63 2.05 -11.77 12.08
C LEU A 63 2.72 -13.13 12.32
N HIS A 64 3.14 -13.83 11.27
CA HIS A 64 3.88 -15.09 11.44
C HIS A 64 5.33 -14.85 11.89
N GLU A 65 5.85 -13.66 11.65
CA GLU A 65 7.14 -13.17 12.14
C GLU A 65 7.15 -11.62 12.21
N ALA A 66 8.24 -11.03 12.68
CA ALA A 66 8.41 -9.57 12.66
C ALA A 66 8.26 -9.02 11.22
N GLY A 67 7.42 -8.00 11.04
CA GLY A 67 7.24 -7.38 9.74
C GLY A 67 6.15 -6.31 9.69
N GLY A 68 5.65 -6.04 8.47
CA GLY A 68 4.62 -5.03 8.23
C GLY A 68 3.26 -5.43 8.80
N TYR A 69 2.54 -4.47 9.38
CA TYR A 69 1.22 -4.67 9.96
C TYR A 69 0.27 -3.52 9.62
N GLU A 70 -1.03 -3.79 9.71
CA GLU A 70 -2.09 -2.80 9.57
C GLU A 70 -3.17 -3.02 10.65
N LEU A 71 -3.68 -1.92 11.21
CA LEU A 71 -4.78 -1.91 12.16
C LEU A 71 -5.85 -0.90 11.73
N ILE A 72 -7.13 -1.21 11.90
CA ILE A 72 -8.23 -0.25 11.67
C ILE A 72 -8.84 0.18 13.00
N VAL A 73 -8.91 1.49 13.23
CA VAL A 73 -9.48 2.08 14.45
C VAL A 73 -10.40 3.24 14.10
N GLN A 74 -11.46 3.45 14.90
CA GLN A 74 -12.31 4.63 14.77
C GLN A 74 -11.58 5.89 15.23
N LYS A 75 -12.09 7.07 14.88
CA LYS A 75 -11.58 8.36 15.38
C LYS A 75 -11.35 8.34 16.90
N GLY A 76 -10.14 8.69 17.34
CA GLY A 76 -9.74 8.62 18.74
C GLY A 76 -8.23 8.69 18.95
N ASP A 77 -7.78 8.54 20.20
CA ASP A 77 -6.37 8.51 20.59
C ASP A 77 -5.99 7.08 21.01
N TYR A 78 -4.99 6.49 20.37
CA TYR A 78 -4.59 5.11 20.61
C TYR A 78 -3.10 4.99 20.90
N ALA A 79 -2.74 4.22 21.92
CA ALA A 79 -1.38 3.71 22.06
C ALA A 79 -1.25 2.39 21.28
N LEU A 80 -0.03 2.06 20.87
CA LEU A 80 0.27 0.82 20.16
C LEU A 80 1.34 0.04 20.92
N PHE A 81 1.21 -1.28 20.92
CA PHE A 81 2.25 -2.18 21.38
C PHE A 81 2.32 -3.41 20.49
N ALA A 82 3.48 -4.07 20.51
CA ALA A 82 3.67 -5.36 19.90
C ALA A 82 4.38 -6.30 20.87
N PHE A 83 4.11 -7.59 20.75
CA PHE A 83 4.84 -8.62 21.48
C PHE A 83 5.00 -9.89 20.65
N GLY A 84 6.07 -10.63 20.94
CA GLY A 84 6.22 -11.98 20.41
C GLY A 84 5.26 -12.94 21.11
N ASP A 85 4.55 -13.78 20.37
CA ASP A 85 3.58 -14.76 20.90
C ASP A 85 4.04 -16.17 20.52
N ALA A 86 4.87 -16.76 21.38
CA ALA A 86 5.55 -18.01 21.07
C ALA A 86 4.62 -19.23 21.07
N ASN A 87 3.52 -19.17 21.82
CA ASN A 87 2.58 -20.27 21.96
C ASN A 87 1.25 -20.02 21.24
N GLY A 88 1.06 -18.85 20.63
CA GLY A 88 -0.11 -18.48 19.84
C GLY A 88 -1.37 -18.24 20.69
N ASN A 89 -1.22 -17.96 22.00
CA ASN A 89 -2.34 -17.79 22.91
C ASN A 89 -2.89 -16.36 22.95
N LEU A 90 -2.31 -15.44 22.16
CA LEU A 90 -2.69 -14.03 22.07
C LEU A 90 -2.55 -13.25 23.40
N THR A 91 -1.70 -13.74 24.30
CA THR A 91 -1.46 -13.20 25.63
C THR A 91 0.02 -12.96 25.82
N LEU A 92 0.38 -11.77 26.34
CA LEU A 92 1.77 -11.45 26.65
C LEU A 92 2.28 -12.28 27.84
N ASP A 93 3.04 -13.34 27.57
CA ASP A 93 3.58 -14.24 28.57
C ASP A 93 4.94 -13.76 29.13
N ALA A 94 5.40 -14.41 30.20
CA ALA A 94 6.71 -14.13 30.80
C ALA A 94 7.85 -14.55 29.86
N GLY A 95 8.83 -13.66 29.66
CA GLY A 95 9.99 -13.90 28.78
C GLY A 95 9.77 -13.55 27.31
N GLU A 96 8.54 -13.23 26.91
CA GLU A 96 8.27 -12.76 25.55
C GLU A 96 8.76 -11.33 25.32
N PRO A 97 9.35 -11.03 24.14
CA PRO A 97 9.76 -9.68 23.82
C PRO A 97 8.55 -8.78 23.63
N VAL A 98 8.63 -7.54 24.10
CA VAL A 98 7.54 -6.55 24.01
C VAL A 98 8.11 -5.18 23.63
N GLY A 99 7.30 -4.36 22.99
CA GLY A 99 7.64 -2.98 22.63
C GLY A 99 6.40 -2.11 22.52
N GLU A 100 6.55 -0.82 22.80
CA GLU A 100 5.50 0.19 22.66
C GLU A 100 5.91 1.22 21.60
N TYR A 101 4.92 1.71 20.85
CA TYR A 101 5.13 2.81 19.91
C TYR A 101 5.08 4.16 20.65
N GLY A 102 6.22 4.85 20.70
CA GLY A 102 6.30 6.23 21.19
C GLY A 102 5.83 6.40 22.64
N ALA A 103 5.86 7.64 23.13
CA ALA A 103 5.34 7.99 24.47
C ALA A 103 3.93 8.62 24.41
N ALA A 104 3.56 9.20 23.26
CA ALA A 104 2.29 9.88 23.05
C ALA A 104 1.33 9.02 22.20
N PRO A 105 0.02 9.07 22.47
CA PRO A 105 -0.97 8.39 21.64
C PRO A 105 -0.96 8.86 20.18
N VAL A 106 -1.28 7.94 19.27
CA VAL A 106 -1.55 8.22 17.86
C VAL A 106 -2.98 8.74 17.71
N ARG A 107 -3.12 9.93 17.12
CA ARG A 107 -4.42 10.57 16.86
C ARG A 107 -5.04 10.04 15.56
N ALA A 108 -5.96 9.10 15.64
CA ALA A 108 -6.77 8.67 14.51
C ALA A 108 -7.86 9.72 14.21
N THR A 109 -7.87 10.24 12.98
CA THR A 109 -8.78 11.33 12.56
C THR A 109 -10.13 10.82 12.06
N GLY A 110 -10.25 9.52 11.76
CA GLY A 110 -11.43 8.90 11.16
C GLY A 110 -11.45 8.94 9.63
N THR A 111 -10.28 9.12 9.01
CA THR A 111 -10.07 9.13 7.56
C THR A 111 -8.66 8.63 7.22
N GLY A 112 -8.49 8.06 6.03
CA GLY A 112 -7.18 7.74 5.44
C GLY A 112 -6.34 6.74 6.23
N SER A 113 -5.03 6.87 6.08
CA SER A 113 -4.02 6.05 6.76
C SER A 113 -2.98 6.90 7.48
N LEU A 114 -2.52 6.42 8.64
CA LEU A 114 -1.31 6.89 9.32
C LEU A 114 -0.26 5.79 9.23
N VAL A 115 0.91 6.14 8.71
CA VAL A 115 1.96 5.17 8.35
C VAL A 115 3.24 5.48 9.10
N SER A 116 4.18 4.53 9.13
CA SER A 116 5.47 4.65 9.85
C SER A 116 5.32 4.58 11.37
N LEU A 117 4.36 3.78 11.82
CA LEU A 117 4.12 3.50 13.23
C LEU A 117 4.97 2.30 13.67
N ASP A 118 6.29 2.40 13.53
CA ASP A 118 7.17 1.25 13.67
C ASP A 118 7.45 0.91 15.15
N VAL A 119 7.43 -0.39 15.51
CA VAL A 119 7.64 -0.88 16.88
C VAL A 119 8.85 -1.81 16.93
N VAL A 120 9.72 -1.62 17.92
CA VAL A 120 10.84 -2.54 18.19
C VAL A 120 10.51 -3.36 19.43
N ILE A 121 10.43 -4.69 19.30
CA ILE A 121 10.24 -5.60 20.43
C ILE A 121 11.59 -6.11 20.94
N SER A 122 11.76 -6.19 22.25
CA SER A 122 12.96 -6.79 22.87
C SER A 122 12.63 -7.49 24.19
N ALA A 123 13.42 -8.50 24.54
CA ALA A 123 13.31 -9.18 25.82
C ALA A 123 13.72 -8.28 27.01
N THR A 124 14.56 -7.26 26.78
CA THR A 124 15.04 -6.32 27.80
C THR A 124 14.27 -5.00 27.82
N ALA A 125 13.33 -4.79 26.90
CA ALA A 125 12.54 -3.57 26.84
C ALA A 125 11.69 -3.41 28.10
N GLN A 126 11.81 -2.24 28.75
CA GLN A 126 10.85 -1.81 29.75
C GLN A 126 9.58 -1.32 29.05
N SER A 127 8.50 -2.09 29.17
CA SER A 127 7.18 -1.73 28.69
C SER A 127 6.21 -1.55 29.85
N ALA A 128 5.28 -0.59 29.72
CA ALA A 128 4.16 -0.37 30.63
C ALA A 128 2.97 -1.32 30.35
N ILE A 129 3.14 -2.29 29.44
CA ILE A 129 2.14 -3.35 29.19
C ILE A 129 2.34 -4.49 30.20
N PRO A 130 1.35 -4.77 31.06
CA PRO A 130 1.46 -5.83 32.05
C PRO A 130 1.56 -7.21 31.39
N ARG A 131 2.39 -8.10 31.96
CA ARG A 131 2.34 -9.53 31.63
C ARG A 131 0.95 -10.09 31.95
N GLY A 132 0.48 -11.05 31.15
CA GLY A 132 -0.89 -11.56 31.17
C GLY A 132 -1.91 -10.70 30.42
N THR A 133 -1.48 -9.62 29.74
CA THR A 133 -2.37 -8.86 28.86
C THR A 133 -2.77 -9.71 27.65
N SER A 134 -4.04 -10.09 27.57
CA SER A 134 -4.61 -10.75 26.39
C SER A 134 -5.20 -9.72 25.43
N VAL A 135 -4.93 -9.87 24.13
CA VAL A 135 -5.53 -9.01 23.10
C VAL A 135 -6.92 -9.48 22.63
N ALA A 136 -7.28 -10.71 22.97
CA ALA A 136 -8.53 -11.33 22.56
C ALA A 136 -9.34 -11.78 23.79
N ALA A 137 -10.66 -11.52 23.75
CA ALA A 137 -11.56 -11.99 24.81
C ALA A 137 -11.68 -13.53 24.87
N ARG A 138 -11.43 -14.21 23.74
CA ARG A 138 -11.29 -15.67 23.62
C ARG A 138 -10.22 -15.98 22.60
N ALA A 139 -9.29 -16.88 22.93
CA ALA A 139 -8.36 -17.42 21.95
C ALA A 139 -9.15 -18.23 20.90
N SER A 140 -9.03 -17.85 19.63
CA SER A 140 -9.51 -18.69 18.52
C SER A 140 -8.69 -19.98 18.49
N ALA A 141 -9.31 -21.11 18.15
CA ALA A 141 -8.60 -22.39 18.00
C ALA A 141 -7.55 -22.37 16.87
N LYS A 142 -7.63 -21.39 15.96
CA LYS A 142 -6.68 -21.20 14.87
C LYS A 142 -6.49 -19.71 14.61
N THR A 143 -5.28 -19.22 14.82
CA THR A 143 -4.86 -17.88 14.40
C THR A 143 -4.30 -17.97 12.98
N HIS A 144 -4.52 -16.95 12.17
CA HIS A 144 -3.87 -16.82 10.86
C HIS A 144 -3.05 -15.54 10.83
N SER A 145 -2.03 -15.54 9.97
CA SER A 145 -1.19 -14.38 9.77
C SER A 145 -1.83 -13.40 8.78
N THR A 146 -1.90 -12.12 9.15
CA THR A 146 -2.28 -11.00 8.27
C THR A 146 -1.06 -10.36 7.58
N GLN A 147 0.15 -10.78 7.96
CA GLN A 147 1.40 -10.37 7.34
C GLN A 147 1.47 -10.83 5.87
N VAL A 148 2.01 -9.97 5.03
CA VAL A 148 2.22 -10.26 3.60
C VAL A 148 3.13 -11.44 3.36
N GLY A 149 2.80 -12.27 2.37
CA GLY A 149 3.55 -13.49 2.05
C GLY A 149 3.20 -14.69 2.93
N ALA A 150 2.20 -14.57 3.82
CA ALA A 150 1.70 -15.70 4.58
C ALA A 150 1.29 -16.85 3.64
N ILE A 151 1.72 -18.05 3.99
CA ILE A 151 1.40 -19.26 3.23
C ILE A 151 0.02 -19.75 3.65
N ALA A 152 -0.87 -19.95 2.67
CA ALA A 152 -2.20 -20.48 2.89
C ALA A 152 -2.52 -21.55 1.86
N ARG A 153 -3.34 -22.53 2.26
CA ARG A 153 -3.86 -23.53 1.32
C ARG A 153 -5.15 -23.02 0.69
N LEU A 154 -5.35 -23.33 -0.59
CA LEU A 154 -6.55 -22.88 -1.31
C LEU A 154 -7.86 -23.43 -0.70
N ASP A 155 -7.79 -24.61 -0.06
CA ASP A 155 -8.91 -25.24 0.64
C ASP A 155 -9.15 -24.72 2.06
N ASP A 156 -8.38 -23.74 2.52
CA ASP A 156 -8.60 -23.12 3.84
C ASP A 156 -9.97 -22.41 3.87
N PRO A 157 -10.80 -22.63 4.91
CA PRO A 157 -12.08 -21.94 5.06
C PRO A 157 -11.99 -20.41 4.98
N LEU A 158 -10.84 -19.84 5.38
CA LEU A 158 -10.56 -18.42 5.25
C LEU A 158 -10.67 -17.93 3.81
N LEU A 159 -10.29 -18.77 2.84
CA LEU A 159 -10.23 -18.44 1.41
C LEU A 159 -11.49 -18.87 0.65
N SER A 160 -12.54 -19.28 1.36
CA SER A 160 -13.79 -19.79 0.78
C SER A 160 -14.64 -18.70 0.14
N ALA A 161 -15.57 -19.13 -0.73
CA ALA A 161 -16.61 -18.26 -1.27
C ALA A 161 -17.47 -17.59 -0.17
N GLU A 162 -17.74 -18.29 0.94
CA GLU A 162 -18.48 -17.72 2.07
C GLU A 162 -17.72 -16.56 2.72
N SER A 163 -16.42 -16.74 2.95
CA SER A 163 -15.53 -15.69 3.45
C SER A 163 -15.45 -14.52 2.47
N GLY A 164 -15.38 -14.79 1.15
CA GLY A 164 -15.42 -13.76 0.09
C GLY A 164 -16.70 -12.91 0.14
N ARG A 165 -17.86 -13.54 0.33
CA ARG A 165 -19.12 -12.81 0.54
C ARG A 165 -19.11 -12.00 1.83
N ARG A 166 -18.55 -12.51 2.94
CA ARG A 166 -18.38 -11.74 4.18
C ARG A 166 -17.54 -10.49 3.94
N GLY A 167 -16.42 -10.59 3.21
CA GLY A 167 -15.59 -9.44 2.85
C GLY A 167 -16.28 -8.38 1.97
N TYR A 168 -17.37 -8.76 1.31
CA TYR A 168 -18.20 -7.83 0.54
C TYR A 168 -19.29 -7.15 1.38
N TRP A 169 -19.97 -7.90 2.25
CA TRP A 169 -21.11 -7.39 3.02
C TRP A 169 -20.77 -6.86 4.41
N ALA A 170 -19.63 -7.27 4.97
CA ALA A 170 -19.12 -6.82 6.27
C ALA A 170 -17.61 -6.55 6.19
N PRO A 171 -17.19 -5.53 5.41
CA PRO A 171 -15.80 -5.29 5.08
C PRO A 171 -14.93 -4.91 6.30
N VAL A 172 -15.47 -4.25 7.33
CA VAL A 172 -14.71 -3.86 8.52
C VAL A 172 -14.47 -5.08 9.40
N ASP A 173 -15.50 -5.87 9.67
CA ASP A 173 -15.38 -7.13 10.39
C ASP A 173 -14.39 -8.06 9.69
N PHE A 174 -14.51 -8.20 8.37
CA PHE A 174 -13.59 -8.99 7.56
C PHE A 174 -12.15 -8.46 7.68
N PHE A 175 -11.92 -7.16 7.56
CA PHE A 175 -10.57 -6.60 7.69
C PHE A 175 -9.99 -6.84 9.09
N LYS A 176 -10.82 -6.77 10.14
CA LYS A 176 -10.36 -7.03 11.51
C LYS A 176 -9.97 -8.47 11.77
N GLU A 177 -10.70 -9.41 11.16
CA GLU A 177 -10.44 -10.83 11.31
C GLU A 177 -9.35 -11.30 10.34
N VAL A 178 -9.58 -11.11 9.04
CA VAL A 178 -8.79 -11.65 7.93
C VAL A 178 -7.66 -10.72 7.47
N GLY A 179 -7.83 -9.41 7.65
CA GLY A 179 -7.01 -8.39 7.01
C GLY A 179 -7.32 -8.24 5.51
N GLY A 180 -6.47 -7.51 4.80
CA GLY A 180 -6.34 -7.65 3.36
C GLY A 180 -4.89 -8.00 3.06
N ASN A 181 -4.64 -9.11 2.37
CA ASN A 181 -3.32 -9.71 2.32
C ASN A 181 -2.96 -10.29 0.95
N ILE A 182 -1.66 -10.41 0.66
CA ILE A 182 -1.16 -11.23 -0.44
C ILE A 182 -0.69 -12.56 0.15
N TYR A 183 -1.46 -13.61 -0.12
CA TYR A 183 -1.13 -14.97 0.29
C TYR A 183 -0.29 -15.68 -0.77
N PHE A 184 0.62 -16.52 -0.30
CA PHE A 184 1.32 -17.48 -1.15
C PHE A 184 0.69 -18.86 -0.99
N LEU A 185 0.64 -19.64 -2.08
CA LEU A 185 0.19 -21.04 -2.03
C LEU A 185 1.33 -22.04 -1.78
N GLU A 186 2.56 -21.56 -1.83
CA GLU A 186 3.81 -22.29 -1.65
C GLU A 186 4.89 -21.31 -1.18
N GLU A 187 6.01 -21.79 -0.64
CA GLU A 187 7.15 -20.94 -0.30
C GLU A 187 7.63 -20.14 -1.52
N TYR A 188 8.19 -18.96 -1.29
CA TYR A 188 8.71 -18.11 -2.36
C TYR A 188 9.91 -18.76 -3.09
N ASP A 189 9.81 -18.91 -4.41
CA ASP A 189 10.89 -19.39 -5.29
C ASP A 189 11.33 -18.27 -6.24
N ALA A 190 12.53 -17.71 -6.01
CA ALA A 190 13.09 -16.63 -6.81
C ALA A 190 13.32 -16.96 -8.30
N ARG A 191 13.24 -18.24 -8.68
CA ARG A 191 13.37 -18.68 -10.09
C ARG A 191 12.06 -18.61 -10.86
N LYS A 192 10.92 -18.57 -10.15
CA LYS A 192 9.59 -18.52 -10.75
C LYS A 192 9.15 -17.06 -10.87
N THR A 193 8.37 -16.74 -11.90
CA THR A 193 7.71 -15.44 -12.02
C THR A 193 6.45 -15.41 -11.14
N PRO A 194 6.34 -14.50 -10.17
CA PRO A 194 5.10 -14.25 -9.45
C PRO A 194 3.95 -13.87 -10.38
N VAL A 195 2.80 -14.50 -10.19
CA VAL A 195 1.54 -14.17 -10.85
C VAL A 195 0.52 -13.83 -9.77
N LEU A 196 0.22 -12.55 -9.61
CA LEU A 196 -0.75 -12.06 -8.63
C LEU A 196 -2.16 -12.12 -9.20
N PHE A 197 -3.02 -12.92 -8.58
CA PHE A 197 -4.45 -13.02 -8.85
C PHE A 197 -5.23 -12.09 -7.93
N VAL A 198 -6.09 -11.25 -8.52
CA VAL A 198 -6.90 -10.25 -7.82
C VAL A 198 -8.38 -10.46 -8.15
N HIS A 199 -9.16 -10.87 -7.15
CA HIS A 199 -10.58 -11.21 -7.33
C HIS A 199 -11.49 -9.97 -7.43
N GLY A 200 -12.72 -10.19 -7.89
CA GLY A 200 -13.76 -9.16 -7.99
C GLY A 200 -14.68 -9.03 -6.77
N ALA A 201 -15.79 -8.33 -6.95
CA ALA A 201 -16.83 -8.14 -5.93
C ALA A 201 -17.39 -9.48 -5.42
N ALA A 202 -17.38 -9.67 -4.10
CA ALA A 202 -17.76 -10.91 -3.40
C ALA A 202 -16.99 -12.17 -3.84
N GLY A 203 -15.91 -12.00 -4.61
CA GLY A 203 -15.07 -13.10 -5.07
C GLY A 203 -14.18 -13.67 -3.97
N SER A 204 -13.59 -14.81 -4.26
CA SER A 204 -12.70 -15.56 -3.37
C SER A 204 -11.48 -16.10 -4.12
N PRO A 205 -10.39 -16.43 -3.41
CA PRO A 205 -9.25 -17.15 -3.97
C PRO A 205 -9.64 -18.44 -4.71
N GLN A 206 -10.68 -19.14 -4.23
CA GLN A 206 -11.15 -20.40 -4.81
C GLN A 206 -11.77 -20.23 -6.20
N ASP A 207 -12.22 -19.03 -6.56
CA ASP A 207 -12.75 -18.73 -7.90
C ASP A 207 -11.66 -18.92 -8.98
N TRP A 208 -10.39 -18.80 -8.60
CA TRP A 208 -9.24 -19.05 -9.49
C TRP A 208 -8.83 -20.52 -9.59
N SER A 209 -9.54 -21.45 -8.95
CA SER A 209 -9.15 -22.87 -8.87
C SER A 209 -8.81 -23.49 -10.23
N TYR A 210 -9.57 -23.17 -11.28
CA TYR A 210 -9.27 -23.64 -12.63
C TYR A 210 -7.93 -23.09 -13.15
N PHE A 211 -7.71 -21.79 -13.07
CA PHE A 211 -6.45 -21.16 -13.49
C PHE A 211 -5.27 -21.71 -12.70
N LEU A 212 -5.39 -21.78 -11.37
CA LEU A 212 -4.34 -22.26 -10.47
C LEU A 212 -3.96 -23.73 -10.72
N LYS A 213 -4.94 -24.57 -11.08
CA LYS A 213 -4.73 -25.98 -11.43
C LYS A 213 -3.97 -26.16 -12.75
N HIS A 214 -4.20 -25.29 -13.73
CA HIS A 214 -3.62 -25.41 -15.06
C HIS A 214 -2.39 -24.51 -15.29
N LEU A 215 -2.07 -23.63 -14.34
CA LEU A 215 -0.88 -22.79 -14.38
C LEU A 215 0.39 -23.65 -14.40
N ASP A 216 1.34 -23.31 -15.27
CA ASP A 216 2.65 -23.97 -15.29
C ASP A 216 3.47 -23.60 -14.04
N ARG A 217 3.34 -24.43 -13.00
CA ARG A 217 4.00 -24.23 -11.69
C ARG A 217 5.52 -24.42 -11.72
N SER A 218 6.09 -24.88 -12.83
CA SER A 218 7.54 -24.91 -13.01
C SER A 218 8.11 -23.52 -13.34
N ARG A 219 7.27 -22.62 -13.87
CA ARG A 219 7.67 -21.27 -14.32
C ARG A 219 7.01 -20.15 -13.53
N TYR A 220 5.77 -20.36 -13.08
CA TYR A 220 4.98 -19.34 -12.42
C TYR A 220 4.65 -19.73 -10.98
N GLN A 221 4.72 -18.75 -10.09
CA GLN A 221 4.27 -18.90 -8.71
C GLN A 221 2.99 -18.07 -8.50
N PRO A 222 1.85 -18.70 -8.17
CA PRO A 222 0.62 -17.96 -7.92
C PRO A 222 0.66 -17.27 -6.56
N TRP A 223 0.36 -15.98 -6.57
CA TRP A 223 0.09 -15.16 -5.40
C TRP A 223 -1.37 -14.71 -5.46
N ILE A 224 -2.01 -14.53 -4.31
CA ILE A 224 -3.42 -14.15 -4.27
C ILE A 224 -3.60 -12.92 -3.39
N PHE A 225 -4.06 -11.81 -3.98
CA PHE A 225 -4.50 -10.67 -3.19
C PHE A 225 -5.94 -10.89 -2.75
N TYR A 226 -6.11 -11.21 -1.47
CA TYR A 226 -7.41 -11.45 -0.85
C TYR A 226 -7.78 -10.30 0.08
N TYR A 227 -8.85 -9.59 -0.24
CA TYR A 227 -9.19 -8.32 0.37
C TYR A 227 -10.71 -8.16 0.54
N PRO A 228 -11.18 -7.30 1.47
CA PRO A 228 -12.60 -7.00 1.61
C PRO A 228 -13.10 -6.21 0.39
N SER A 229 -13.64 -6.91 -0.60
CA SER A 229 -14.15 -6.27 -1.83
C SER A 229 -15.34 -5.32 -1.61
N GLY A 230 -15.91 -5.28 -0.39
CA GLY A 230 -16.90 -4.27 -0.01
C GLY A 230 -16.30 -2.92 0.37
N SER A 231 -15.01 -2.85 0.69
CA SER A 231 -14.30 -1.62 1.03
C SER A 231 -14.08 -0.72 -0.18
N SER A 232 -13.76 0.55 0.07
CA SER A 232 -13.38 1.48 -1.00
C SER A 232 -12.19 0.95 -1.81
N LEU A 233 -12.28 1.10 -3.12
CA LEU A 233 -11.25 0.67 -4.06
C LEU A 233 -9.98 1.52 -3.95
N ASP A 234 -10.08 2.80 -3.56
CA ASP A 234 -8.90 3.62 -3.26
C ASP A 234 -8.11 3.02 -2.09
N SER A 235 -8.81 2.60 -1.04
CA SER A 235 -8.21 1.97 0.14
C SER A 235 -7.54 0.65 -0.22
N MET A 236 -8.19 -0.17 -1.04
CA MET A 236 -7.64 -1.47 -1.47
C MET A 236 -6.47 -1.31 -2.44
N SER A 237 -6.47 -0.28 -3.27
CA SER A 237 -5.36 0.06 -4.17
C SER A 237 -4.13 0.51 -3.38
N TYR A 238 -4.33 1.31 -2.34
CA TYR A 238 -3.24 1.72 -1.45
C TYR A 238 -2.74 0.58 -0.56
N LEU A 239 -3.63 -0.30 -0.10
CA LEU A 239 -3.23 -1.52 0.59
C LEU A 239 -2.39 -2.43 -0.31
N LEU A 240 -2.79 -2.62 -1.57
CA LEU A 240 -2.03 -3.39 -2.55
C LEU A 240 -0.63 -2.81 -2.75
N TYR A 241 -0.52 -1.48 -2.87
CA TYR A 241 0.76 -0.77 -2.91
C TYR A 241 1.65 -1.13 -1.71
N TRP A 242 1.11 -1.05 -0.49
CA TRP A 242 1.86 -1.39 0.73
C TRP A 242 2.30 -2.85 0.75
N LYS A 243 1.42 -3.79 0.41
CA LYS A 243 1.72 -5.22 0.41
C LYS A 243 2.80 -5.55 -0.63
N LEU A 244 2.68 -5.06 -1.86
CA LEU A 244 3.70 -5.26 -2.89
C LEU A 244 5.03 -4.57 -2.54
N SER A 245 5.02 -3.38 -1.94
CA SER A 245 6.24 -2.71 -1.48
C SER A 245 7.00 -3.55 -0.46
N ASN A 246 6.28 -4.18 0.48
CA ASN A 246 6.87 -5.06 1.49
C ASN A 246 7.43 -6.35 0.86
N LEU A 247 6.72 -6.95 -0.10
CA LEU A 247 7.25 -8.11 -0.82
C LEU A 247 8.47 -7.76 -1.67
N GLN A 248 8.45 -6.61 -2.36
CA GLN A 248 9.58 -6.14 -3.16
C GLN A 248 10.82 -5.97 -2.29
N ARG A 249 10.67 -5.37 -1.10
CA ARG A 249 11.74 -5.22 -0.10
C ARG A 249 12.33 -6.56 0.34
N ARG A 250 11.48 -7.57 0.52
CA ARG A 250 11.89 -8.86 1.08
C ARG A 250 12.51 -9.80 0.04
N HIS A 251 11.94 -9.81 -1.16
CA HIS A 251 12.22 -10.84 -2.16
C HIS A 251 12.95 -10.31 -3.39
N HIS A 252 13.01 -8.99 -3.59
CA HIS A 252 13.71 -8.34 -4.69
C HIS A 252 13.35 -8.91 -6.08
N PHE A 253 12.10 -9.33 -6.26
CA PHE A 253 11.66 -9.92 -7.53
C PHE A 253 11.78 -8.88 -8.66
N ASP A 254 12.26 -9.32 -9.83
CA ASP A 254 12.46 -8.47 -11.00
C ASP A 254 11.28 -8.54 -11.99
N ARG A 255 10.30 -9.41 -11.70
CA ARG A 255 9.13 -9.71 -12.53
C ARG A 255 7.90 -9.94 -11.66
N LEU A 256 6.77 -9.43 -12.12
CA LEU A 256 5.46 -9.62 -11.54
C LEU A 256 4.42 -9.53 -12.66
N TYR A 257 3.57 -10.55 -12.76
CA TYR A 257 2.43 -10.57 -13.64
C TYR A 257 1.15 -10.35 -12.83
N LEU A 258 0.33 -9.41 -13.26
CA LEU A 258 -0.90 -9.01 -12.59
C LEU A 258 -2.08 -9.59 -13.38
N THR A 259 -2.91 -10.38 -12.72
CA THR A 259 -4.13 -10.98 -13.28
C THR A 259 -5.30 -10.57 -12.43
N ALA A 260 -6.29 -9.90 -13.02
CA ALA A 260 -7.39 -9.35 -12.25
C ALA A 260 -8.74 -9.64 -12.89
N HIS A 261 -9.73 -9.93 -12.06
CA HIS A 261 -11.10 -10.19 -12.48
C HIS A 261 -12.04 -9.10 -11.99
N SER A 262 -12.96 -8.67 -12.87
CA SER A 262 -14.06 -7.77 -12.51
C SER A 262 -13.53 -6.53 -11.77
N MET A 263 -14.10 -6.20 -10.61
CA MET A 263 -13.69 -5.06 -9.77
C MET A 263 -12.22 -5.11 -9.34
N GLY A 264 -11.59 -6.28 -9.29
CA GLY A 264 -10.15 -6.41 -9.01
C GLY A 264 -9.28 -5.70 -10.06
N GLY A 265 -9.74 -5.64 -11.32
CA GLY A 265 -9.03 -4.90 -12.37
C GLY A 265 -9.02 -3.40 -12.13
N LEU A 266 -10.07 -2.86 -11.50
CA LEU A 266 -10.13 -1.46 -11.11
C LEU A 266 -9.16 -1.13 -9.98
N VAL A 267 -8.99 -2.04 -9.01
CA VAL A 267 -7.99 -1.91 -7.93
C VAL A 267 -6.57 -1.89 -8.50
N VAL A 268 -6.25 -2.86 -9.36
CA VAL A 268 -4.92 -2.94 -9.98
C VAL A 268 -4.64 -1.73 -10.88
N ARG A 269 -5.63 -1.25 -11.65
CA ARG A 269 -5.46 -0.07 -12.52
C ARG A 269 -5.18 1.20 -11.74
N SER A 270 -5.84 1.40 -10.59
CA SER A 270 -5.60 2.55 -9.72
C SER A 270 -4.22 2.45 -9.06
N PHE A 271 -3.86 1.27 -8.53
CA PHE A 271 -2.50 0.99 -8.04
C PHE A 271 -1.42 1.32 -9.09
N LEU A 272 -1.60 0.87 -10.34
CA LEU A 272 -0.65 1.12 -11.42
C LEU A 272 -0.61 2.59 -11.85
N ALA A 273 -1.74 3.31 -11.82
CA ALA A 273 -1.78 4.74 -12.11
C ALA A 273 -0.92 5.51 -11.10
N ASP A 274 -1.19 5.29 -9.81
CA ASP A 274 -0.62 6.10 -8.75
C ASP A 274 0.80 5.68 -8.40
N TYR A 275 1.11 4.39 -8.48
CA TYR A 275 2.35 3.80 -7.98
C TYR A 275 3.11 2.95 -8.99
N GLY A 276 2.57 2.67 -10.19
CA GLY A 276 3.14 1.70 -11.13
C GLY A 276 4.58 1.98 -11.54
N ASP A 277 5.00 3.24 -11.60
CA ASP A 277 6.39 3.59 -11.93
C ASP A 277 7.39 3.17 -10.83
N GLN A 278 6.91 3.03 -9.59
CA GLN A 278 7.70 2.50 -8.47
C GLN A 278 7.80 0.96 -8.50
N PHE A 279 7.07 0.31 -9.41
CA PHE A 279 7.05 -1.15 -9.58
C PHE A 279 7.49 -1.54 -11.00
N PRO A 280 8.74 -1.28 -11.39
CA PRO A 280 9.26 -1.70 -12.69
C PRO A 280 9.26 -3.23 -12.88
N ALA A 281 9.13 -4.00 -11.78
CA ALA A 281 8.92 -5.44 -11.82
C ALA A 281 7.57 -5.84 -12.45
N ALA A 282 6.55 -4.96 -12.45
CA ALA A 282 5.29 -5.24 -13.14
C ALA A 282 5.50 -5.22 -14.66
N LYS A 283 5.35 -6.38 -15.31
CA LYS A 283 5.64 -6.56 -16.74
C LYS A 283 4.42 -6.92 -17.59
N LEU A 284 3.42 -7.53 -16.98
CA LEU A 284 2.19 -7.95 -17.65
C LEU A 284 0.99 -7.64 -16.75
N PHE A 285 -0.06 -7.09 -17.35
CA PHE A 285 -1.37 -6.92 -16.75
C PHE A 285 -2.42 -7.55 -17.65
N VAL A 286 -3.17 -8.53 -17.12
CA VAL A 286 -4.29 -9.16 -17.82
C VAL A 286 -5.55 -8.96 -17.00
N THR A 287 -6.61 -8.48 -17.64
CA THR A 287 -7.91 -8.32 -17.00
C THR A 287 -8.97 -9.20 -17.61
N LEU A 288 -9.87 -9.72 -16.77
CA LEU A 288 -11.01 -10.53 -17.16
C LEU A 288 -12.30 -9.83 -16.72
N SER A 289 -13.11 -9.38 -17.68
CA SER A 289 -14.45 -8.79 -17.47
C SER A 289 -14.48 -7.59 -16.49
N THR A 290 -13.45 -6.73 -16.54
CA THR A 290 -13.37 -5.53 -15.68
C THR A 290 -14.36 -4.44 -16.11
N PRO A 291 -15.14 -3.84 -15.20
CA PRO A 291 -16.10 -2.78 -15.50
C PRO A 291 -15.44 -1.39 -15.57
N TRP A 292 -14.66 -1.10 -16.63
CA TRP A 292 -13.93 0.18 -16.79
C TRP A 292 -14.80 1.43 -16.83
N GLY A 293 -16.04 1.29 -17.28
CA GLY A 293 -17.05 2.35 -17.28
C GLY A 293 -17.89 2.41 -16.01
N GLY A 294 -17.60 1.59 -15.00
CA GLY A 294 -18.41 1.45 -13.79
C GLY A 294 -19.64 0.53 -13.95
N ASP A 295 -20.46 0.45 -12.93
CA ASP A 295 -21.72 -0.31 -12.88
C ASP A 295 -22.90 0.65 -12.70
N ALA A 296 -23.77 0.73 -13.71
CA ALA A 296 -24.99 1.54 -13.67
C ALA A 296 -25.96 1.10 -12.55
N LEU A 297 -25.90 -0.18 -12.12
CA LEU A 297 -26.70 -0.63 -10.98
C LEU A 297 -26.16 -0.11 -9.65
N ALA A 298 -24.87 0.23 -9.56
CA ALA A 298 -24.31 0.86 -8.37
C ALA A 298 -24.82 2.30 -8.22
N ASP A 299 -25.04 3.03 -9.32
CA ASP A 299 -25.68 4.36 -9.29
C ASP A 299 -27.08 4.28 -8.67
N GLN A 300 -27.87 3.28 -9.06
CA GLN A 300 -29.20 3.03 -8.47
C GLN A 300 -29.10 2.58 -7.01
N GLY A 301 -28.16 1.67 -6.70
CA GLY A 301 -27.93 1.18 -5.35
C GLY A 301 -27.57 2.31 -4.38
N VAL A 302 -26.69 3.22 -4.78
CA VAL A 302 -26.31 4.39 -3.96
C VAL A 302 -27.48 5.37 -3.80
N ALA A 303 -28.29 5.57 -4.84
CA ALA A 303 -29.41 6.50 -4.80
C ALA A 303 -30.60 6.03 -3.94
N TYR A 304 -30.88 4.72 -3.93
CA TYR A 304 -32.14 4.19 -3.39
C TYR A 304 -31.99 3.15 -2.27
N SER A 305 -30.79 2.60 -2.03
CA SER A 305 -30.60 1.58 -0.98
C SER A 305 -30.57 2.21 0.42
N PRO A 306 -31.24 1.61 1.42
CA PRO A 306 -31.18 2.07 2.81
C PRO A 306 -29.80 1.89 3.46
N ALA A 307 -28.91 1.10 2.84
CA ALA A 307 -27.53 0.91 3.24
C ALA A 307 -26.64 0.76 2.00
N VAL A 308 -25.51 1.46 1.98
CA VAL A 308 -24.59 1.52 0.83
C VAL A 308 -23.26 0.87 1.20
N ILE A 309 -22.85 -0.13 0.41
CA ILE A 309 -21.52 -0.74 0.50
C ILE A 309 -20.49 0.28 0.02
N PRO A 310 -19.37 0.53 0.74
CA PRO A 310 -18.39 1.52 0.35
C PRO A 310 -17.90 1.42 -1.11
N SER A 311 -17.62 0.21 -1.61
CA SER A 311 -17.18 -0.02 -3.00
C SER A 311 -18.19 0.44 -4.05
N TRP A 312 -19.49 0.52 -3.73
CA TRP A 312 -20.50 1.01 -4.67
C TRP A 312 -20.25 2.46 -5.04
N ASN A 313 -19.80 3.30 -4.10
CA ASN A 313 -19.48 4.69 -4.40
C ASN A 313 -18.38 4.83 -5.46
N ASP A 314 -17.43 3.89 -5.46
CA ASP A 314 -16.27 3.91 -6.35
C ASP A 314 -16.56 3.34 -7.73
N VAL A 315 -17.48 2.38 -7.86
CA VAL A 315 -17.82 1.77 -9.16
C VAL A 315 -18.94 2.49 -9.90
N ARG A 316 -19.47 3.60 -9.38
CA ARG A 316 -20.44 4.44 -10.09
C ARG A 316 -19.84 4.97 -11.40
N ALA A 317 -20.60 4.89 -12.50
CA ALA A 317 -20.10 5.29 -13.82
C ALA A 317 -19.68 6.77 -13.86
N GLY A 318 -20.45 7.64 -13.21
CA GLY A 318 -20.15 9.05 -13.02
C GLY A 318 -19.32 9.38 -11.78
N GLY A 319 -18.88 8.39 -11.01
CA GLY A 319 -18.19 8.58 -9.73
C GLY A 319 -16.73 9.02 -9.89
N ARG A 320 -16.19 9.72 -8.87
CA ARG A 320 -14.81 10.22 -8.86
C ARG A 320 -13.80 9.14 -9.27
N TYR A 321 -13.88 7.96 -8.65
CA TYR A 321 -12.92 6.88 -8.83
C TYR A 321 -12.84 6.39 -10.29
N VAL A 322 -13.99 6.06 -10.91
CA VAL A 322 -14.04 5.66 -12.34
C VAL A 322 -13.50 6.76 -13.26
N GLN A 323 -13.74 8.03 -12.93
CA GLN A 323 -13.26 9.16 -13.72
C GLN A 323 -11.76 9.43 -13.53
N THR A 324 -11.14 8.92 -12.46
CA THR A 324 -9.70 9.10 -12.21
C THR A 324 -8.82 7.97 -12.75
N LEU A 325 -9.39 6.80 -13.06
CA LEU A 325 -8.66 5.59 -13.50
C LEU A 325 -7.62 5.85 -14.59
N PHE A 326 -7.95 6.66 -15.60
CA PHE A 326 -7.12 6.88 -16.79
C PHE A 326 -6.44 8.26 -16.83
N ARG A 327 -6.39 8.98 -15.70
CA ARG A 327 -5.72 10.30 -15.63
C ARG A 327 -4.21 10.22 -15.90
N LYS A 328 -3.60 9.08 -15.59
CA LYS A 328 -2.20 8.77 -15.86
C LYS A 328 -2.13 7.48 -16.69
N PRO A 329 -1.35 7.45 -17.79
CA PRO A 329 -1.19 6.25 -18.59
C PRO A 329 -0.53 5.13 -17.77
N LEU A 330 -0.77 3.88 -18.16
CA LEU A 330 -0.03 2.74 -17.64
C LEU A 330 1.50 2.89 -17.88
N PRO A 331 2.35 2.30 -17.01
CA PRO A 331 3.80 2.31 -17.22
C PRO A 331 4.17 1.76 -18.61
N ARG A 332 5.09 2.44 -19.32
CA ARG A 332 5.40 2.14 -20.73
C ARG A 332 5.90 0.71 -20.99
N GLN A 333 6.56 0.11 -20.00
CA GLN A 333 7.12 -1.24 -20.09
C GLN A 333 6.10 -2.34 -19.70
N LEU A 334 4.90 -1.95 -19.28
CA LEU A 334 3.84 -2.87 -18.90
C LEU A 334 3.00 -3.25 -20.12
N ASP A 335 2.91 -4.54 -20.40
CA ASP A 335 2.00 -5.05 -21.41
C ASP A 335 0.61 -5.23 -20.82
N TYR A 336 -0.40 -4.59 -21.41
CA TYR A 336 -1.79 -4.73 -20.97
C TYR A 336 -2.65 -5.50 -22.00
N TYR A 337 -3.39 -6.49 -21.53
CA TYR A 337 -4.34 -7.28 -22.31
C TYR A 337 -5.72 -7.30 -21.65
N LEU A 338 -6.74 -6.99 -22.43
CA LEU A 338 -8.13 -6.94 -21.99
C LEU A 338 -8.87 -8.18 -22.52
N MET A 339 -9.37 -9.01 -21.61
CA MET A 339 -10.23 -10.16 -21.90
C MET A 339 -11.62 -9.90 -21.31
N PHE A 340 -12.68 -10.19 -22.03
CA PHE A 340 -14.05 -9.91 -21.58
C PHE A 340 -15.03 -10.98 -22.02
N GLY A 341 -16.06 -11.20 -21.20
CA GLY A 341 -17.18 -12.08 -21.50
C GLY A 341 -18.34 -11.33 -22.16
N HIS A 342 -19.15 -12.03 -22.95
CA HIS A 342 -20.38 -11.50 -23.53
C HIS A 342 -21.53 -12.51 -23.57
N GLY A 343 -21.46 -13.57 -22.75
CA GLY A 343 -22.47 -14.65 -22.67
C GLY A 343 -23.76 -14.26 -21.92
N GLY A 344 -23.96 -12.98 -21.62
CA GLY A 344 -25.15 -12.50 -20.94
C GLY A 344 -26.39 -12.60 -21.82
N ARG A 345 -27.44 -13.26 -21.31
CA ARG A 345 -28.70 -13.40 -22.04
C ARG A 345 -29.51 -12.10 -22.02
N TYR A 346 -30.18 -11.83 -23.14
CA TYR A 346 -31.16 -10.74 -23.23
C TYR A 346 -32.29 -10.93 -22.22
N SER A 347 -32.70 -9.83 -21.59
CA SER A 347 -33.95 -9.75 -20.82
C SER A 347 -34.55 -8.35 -20.96
N LEU A 348 -35.87 -8.20 -20.78
CA LEU A 348 -36.53 -6.89 -20.80
C LEU A 348 -35.96 -5.91 -19.76
N LEU A 349 -35.45 -6.44 -18.63
CA LEU A 349 -34.82 -5.66 -17.56
C LEU A 349 -33.34 -5.34 -17.83
N ARG A 350 -32.70 -6.01 -18.79
CA ARG A 350 -31.31 -5.80 -19.22
C ARG A 350 -31.19 -5.97 -20.74
N PRO A 351 -31.67 -4.99 -21.52
CA PRO A 351 -31.70 -5.09 -22.97
C PRO A 351 -30.33 -4.89 -23.64
N ALA A 352 -29.38 -4.24 -22.95
CA ALA A 352 -28.03 -4.02 -23.45
C ALA A 352 -27.17 -5.29 -23.38
N SER A 353 -26.30 -5.52 -24.37
CA SER A 353 -25.34 -6.63 -24.36
C SER A 353 -24.43 -6.58 -23.13
N ASN A 354 -24.25 -7.73 -22.49
CA ASN A 354 -23.56 -7.86 -21.21
C ASN A 354 -22.98 -9.28 -21.05
N ASP A 355 -22.27 -9.52 -19.95
CA ASP A 355 -21.75 -10.85 -19.57
C ASP A 355 -22.60 -11.54 -18.49
N GLY A 356 -23.84 -11.10 -18.29
CA GLY A 356 -24.72 -11.52 -17.19
C GLY A 356 -24.63 -10.61 -15.96
N THR A 357 -23.60 -9.76 -15.85
CA THR A 357 -23.43 -8.81 -14.74
C THR A 357 -23.16 -7.39 -15.24
N ILE A 358 -22.14 -7.20 -16.07
CA ILE A 358 -21.61 -5.92 -16.52
C ILE A 358 -21.88 -5.72 -18.01
N THR A 359 -22.29 -4.50 -18.39
CA THR A 359 -22.54 -4.16 -19.79
C THR A 359 -21.25 -4.15 -20.62
N LEU A 360 -21.35 -4.50 -21.89
CA LEU A 360 -20.20 -4.40 -22.81
C LEU A 360 -19.65 -2.99 -22.91
N SER A 361 -20.51 -1.97 -22.84
CA SER A 361 -20.07 -0.56 -22.85
C SER A 361 -19.14 -0.23 -21.67
N SER A 362 -19.35 -0.84 -20.51
CA SER A 362 -18.48 -0.67 -19.36
C SER A 362 -17.20 -1.49 -19.50
N GLN A 363 -17.31 -2.75 -19.94
CA GLN A 363 -16.15 -3.62 -20.18
C GLN A 363 -15.23 -3.11 -21.30
N LEU A 364 -15.75 -2.33 -22.25
CA LEU A 364 -15.05 -1.82 -23.43
C LEU A 364 -15.00 -0.29 -23.45
N ARG A 365 -14.85 0.37 -22.29
CA ARG A 365 -14.57 1.81 -22.27
C ARG A 365 -13.37 2.14 -23.17
N SER A 366 -13.47 3.21 -23.96
CA SER A 366 -12.47 3.58 -24.98
C SER A 366 -11.05 3.72 -24.42
N ASP A 367 -10.92 4.29 -23.22
CA ASP A 367 -9.62 4.51 -22.57
C ASP A 367 -8.93 3.18 -22.22
N ALA A 368 -9.69 2.16 -21.82
CA ALA A 368 -9.15 0.83 -21.56
C ALA A 368 -8.74 0.12 -22.85
N GLN A 369 -9.50 0.29 -23.93
CA GLN A 369 -9.17 -0.29 -25.22
C GLN A 369 -7.92 0.34 -25.83
N SER A 370 -7.71 1.65 -25.65
CA SER A 370 -6.56 2.36 -26.21
C SER A 370 -5.25 2.01 -25.51
N GLU A 371 -5.28 1.69 -24.21
CA GLU A 371 -4.11 1.20 -23.47
C GLU A 371 -3.82 -0.30 -23.72
N ALA A 372 -4.83 -1.08 -24.12
CA ALA A 372 -4.69 -2.52 -24.33
C ALA A 372 -3.94 -2.84 -25.62
N ARG A 373 -2.93 -3.70 -25.54
CA ARG A 373 -2.22 -4.22 -26.74
C ARG A 373 -3.14 -5.06 -27.62
N ARG A 374 -4.04 -5.82 -27.00
CA ARG A 374 -5.12 -6.57 -27.66
C ARG A 374 -6.31 -6.71 -26.73
N VAL A 375 -7.47 -6.82 -27.36
CA VAL A 375 -8.77 -7.05 -26.73
C VAL A 375 -9.30 -8.40 -27.22
N PHE A 376 -9.73 -9.27 -26.30
CA PHE A 376 -10.26 -10.60 -26.60
C PHE A 376 -11.67 -10.76 -26.02
N GLY A 377 -12.64 -11.13 -26.85
CA GLY A 377 -14.01 -11.41 -26.43
C GLY A 377 -14.30 -12.91 -26.40
N TYR A 378 -15.12 -13.34 -25.44
CA TYR A 378 -15.50 -14.74 -25.25
C TYR A 378 -17.00 -14.87 -24.99
N ASP A 379 -17.60 -15.95 -25.50
CA ASP A 379 -18.98 -16.34 -25.18
C ASP A 379 -19.06 -17.00 -23.80
N GLU A 380 -18.63 -16.24 -22.80
CA GLU A 380 -18.59 -16.63 -21.40
C GLU A 380 -19.39 -15.62 -20.58
N ASP A 381 -20.02 -16.08 -19.50
CA ASP A 381 -20.59 -15.17 -18.52
C ASP A 381 -19.50 -14.56 -17.61
N HIS A 382 -19.90 -13.62 -16.77
CA HIS A 382 -19.02 -12.81 -15.93
C HIS A 382 -18.07 -13.64 -15.06
N VAL A 383 -18.53 -14.80 -14.55
CA VAL A 383 -17.76 -15.68 -13.67
C VAL A 383 -17.22 -16.88 -14.44
N GLY A 384 -18.00 -17.42 -15.39
CA GLY A 384 -17.63 -18.57 -16.23
C GLY A 384 -16.30 -18.40 -16.95
N ILE A 385 -15.94 -17.15 -17.31
CA ILE A 385 -14.65 -16.78 -17.88
C ILE A 385 -13.43 -17.27 -17.06
N LEU A 386 -13.57 -17.42 -15.72
CA LEU A 386 -12.52 -17.91 -14.81
C LEU A 386 -12.32 -19.42 -14.85
N SER A 387 -13.23 -20.15 -15.48
CA SER A 387 -13.19 -21.61 -15.61
C SER A 387 -13.09 -22.09 -17.07
N SER A 388 -13.05 -21.15 -18.01
CA SER A 388 -13.05 -21.43 -19.44
C SER A 388 -11.70 -21.98 -19.93
N PRO A 389 -11.66 -23.17 -20.55
CA PRO A 389 -10.44 -23.69 -21.16
C PRO A 389 -9.89 -22.80 -22.27
N GLN A 390 -10.78 -22.18 -23.07
CA GLN A 390 -10.38 -21.30 -24.17
C GLN A 390 -9.72 -20.02 -23.67
N VAL A 391 -10.32 -19.39 -22.65
CA VAL A 391 -9.75 -18.21 -22.00
C VAL A 391 -8.39 -18.54 -21.39
N PHE A 392 -8.30 -19.65 -20.64
CA PHE A 392 -7.05 -20.05 -20.01
C PHE A 392 -5.95 -20.35 -21.04
N ALA A 393 -6.27 -20.99 -22.16
CA ALA A 393 -5.30 -21.25 -23.22
C ALA A 393 -4.72 -19.94 -23.79
N GLN A 394 -5.57 -18.93 -24.04
CA GLN A 394 -5.11 -17.61 -24.46
C GLN A 394 -4.28 -16.92 -23.37
N TYR A 395 -4.72 -16.99 -22.11
CA TYR A 395 -4.01 -16.43 -20.96
C TYR A 395 -2.60 -17.02 -20.80
N ALA A 396 -2.47 -18.35 -20.82
CA ALA A 396 -1.19 -19.05 -20.72
C ALA A 396 -0.24 -18.67 -21.89
N ALA A 397 -0.78 -18.48 -23.10
CA ALA A 397 -0.01 -18.00 -24.23
C ALA A 397 0.52 -16.57 -24.02
N LEU A 398 -0.27 -15.69 -23.39
CA LEU A 398 0.16 -14.33 -23.03
C LEU A 398 1.27 -14.34 -21.98
N LEU A 399 1.19 -15.20 -20.95
CA LEU A 399 2.25 -15.36 -19.96
C LEU A 399 3.57 -15.78 -20.63
N LYS A 400 3.51 -16.78 -21.53
CA LYS A 400 4.69 -17.26 -22.26
C LYS A 400 5.27 -16.20 -23.20
N ALA A 401 4.42 -15.42 -23.88
CA ALA A 401 4.88 -14.33 -24.75
C ALA A 401 5.54 -13.20 -23.96
N ALA A 402 5.03 -12.87 -22.77
CA ALA A 402 5.67 -11.91 -21.87
C ALA A 402 7.05 -12.41 -21.42
N ASP A 403 7.21 -13.70 -21.13
CA ASP A 403 8.52 -14.27 -20.79
C ASP A 403 9.54 -14.17 -21.90
N GLN A 404 9.13 -14.41 -23.14
CA GLN A 404 10.01 -14.31 -24.30
C GLN A 404 10.49 -12.88 -24.51
N ARG A 405 9.59 -11.90 -24.45
CA ARG A 405 9.94 -10.48 -24.61
C ARG A 405 10.89 -9.97 -23.52
N ASP A 406 10.66 -10.37 -22.27
CA ASP A 406 11.57 -10.02 -21.19
C ASP A 406 12.90 -10.79 -21.26
N GLY A 407 12.88 -12.03 -21.77
CA GLY A 407 14.06 -12.87 -22.01
C GLY A 407 14.98 -12.27 -23.08
N ASP A 408 14.42 -11.76 -24.17
CA ASP A 408 15.14 -11.01 -25.20
C ASP A 408 15.73 -9.71 -24.62
N GLY A 409 15.03 -9.08 -23.66
CA GLY A 409 15.53 -7.96 -22.87
C GLY A 409 16.61 -8.32 -21.82
N ARG A 410 16.78 -9.60 -21.45
CA ARG A 410 17.88 -10.09 -20.59
C ARG A 410 19.20 -10.19 -21.36
N SER A 411 19.16 -10.40 -22.68
CA SER A 411 20.34 -10.28 -23.54
C SER A 411 20.81 -8.83 -23.74
N ALA A 412 20.01 -7.84 -23.34
CA ALA A 412 20.38 -6.42 -23.35
C ALA A 412 20.97 -5.96 -21.99
N GLY A 413 22.13 -6.52 -21.61
CA GLY A 413 23.12 -5.84 -20.76
C GLY A 413 22.74 -5.33 -19.36
N LYS A 414 21.73 -5.90 -18.67
CA LYS A 414 21.42 -5.54 -17.26
C LYS A 414 22.60 -5.83 -16.33
N GLY A 415 22.77 -5.02 -15.27
CA GLY A 415 23.88 -5.13 -14.32
C GLY A 415 23.44 -5.11 -12.86
N ASN A 416 24.34 -5.54 -11.98
CA ASN A 416 24.14 -5.54 -10.53
C ASN A 416 25.06 -4.50 -9.86
N LEU A 417 24.80 -4.22 -8.59
CA LEU A 417 25.68 -3.43 -7.72
C LEU A 417 25.77 -4.11 -6.36
N ARG A 418 26.87 -3.91 -5.63
CA ARG A 418 27.05 -4.40 -4.27
C ARG A 418 27.03 -3.20 -3.33
N VAL A 419 26.10 -3.18 -2.37
CA VAL A 419 25.94 -2.05 -1.45
C VAL A 419 26.17 -2.53 -0.03
N ALA A 420 27.21 -2.02 0.61
CA ALA A 420 27.42 -2.17 2.05
C ALA A 420 27.07 -0.87 2.76
N PHE A 421 26.48 -0.98 3.95
CA PHE A 421 26.26 0.16 4.82
C PHE A 421 26.39 -0.20 6.30
N SER A 422 26.76 0.81 7.10
CA SER A 422 26.92 0.74 8.54
C SER A 422 26.26 1.93 9.23
N TYR A 423 25.97 1.78 10.53
CA TYR A 423 25.49 2.86 11.38
C TYR A 423 26.64 3.41 12.21
N ALA A 424 26.80 4.73 12.26
CA ALA A 424 27.85 5.38 13.05
C ALA A 424 27.73 5.04 14.56
N ARG A 425 26.51 4.76 15.01
CA ARG A 425 26.18 4.26 16.35
C ARG A 425 25.41 2.94 16.19
N PRO A 426 26.02 1.78 16.53
CA PRO A 426 25.40 0.47 16.29
C PRO A 426 24.06 0.24 17.01
N ASP A 427 23.84 0.92 18.12
CA ASP A 427 22.63 0.88 18.96
C ASP A 427 21.50 1.79 18.44
N GLU A 428 21.80 2.74 17.56
CA GLU A 428 20.84 3.67 16.98
C GLU A 428 20.48 3.24 15.55
N THR A 429 19.74 2.14 15.43
CA THR A 429 19.18 1.69 14.16
C THR A 429 17.91 2.47 13.81
N PRO A 430 17.66 2.81 12.53
CA PRO A 430 16.46 3.49 12.11
C PRO A 430 15.23 2.62 12.37
N ALA A 431 14.14 3.26 12.80
CA ALA A 431 12.86 2.61 12.97
C ALA A 431 12.30 2.04 11.64
N SER A 432 12.71 2.62 10.50
CA SER A 432 12.33 2.18 9.17
C SER A 432 13.55 1.70 8.36
N ALA A 433 13.34 0.69 7.52
CA ALA A 433 14.39 0.15 6.66
C ALA A 433 14.95 1.24 5.71
N PRO A 434 16.28 1.33 5.53
CA PRO A 434 16.87 2.19 4.52
C PRO A 434 16.36 1.89 3.10
N VAL A 435 16.50 2.85 2.20
CA VAL A 435 16.05 2.76 0.82
C VAL A 435 17.20 3.16 -0.10
N LEU A 436 17.63 2.24 -0.95
CA LEU A 436 18.57 2.50 -2.01
C LEU A 436 17.86 3.23 -3.15
N VAL A 437 18.51 4.26 -3.68
CA VAL A 437 17.96 5.09 -4.73
C VAL A 437 18.96 5.20 -5.87
N LEU A 438 18.53 4.83 -7.08
CA LEU A 438 19.31 5.01 -8.30
C LEU A 438 18.63 6.06 -9.18
N THR A 439 19.26 7.22 -9.30
CA THR A 439 18.80 8.31 -10.18
C THR A 439 19.61 8.29 -11.47
N PRO A 440 19.02 8.01 -12.65
CA PRO A 440 19.75 7.97 -13.91
C PRO A 440 20.28 9.35 -14.31
N LEU A 441 21.48 9.38 -14.89
CA LEU A 441 22.15 10.62 -15.35
C LEU A 441 22.09 10.82 -16.86
N ASP A 442 22.02 9.74 -17.65
CA ASP A 442 21.94 9.82 -19.10
C ASP A 442 20.49 10.06 -19.57
N ALA A 443 20.05 11.32 -19.51
CA ALA A 443 18.75 11.75 -20.02
C ALA A 443 18.70 11.98 -21.55
N THR A 444 19.74 11.61 -22.31
CA THR A 444 19.93 12.07 -23.70
C THR A 444 19.41 11.13 -24.79
N ARG A 445 18.92 9.94 -24.46
CA ARG A 445 18.14 9.10 -25.41
C ARG A 445 16.76 8.71 -24.93
N ASP A 446 16.47 8.89 -23.65
CA ASP A 446 15.18 8.54 -23.06
C ASP A 446 14.97 9.38 -21.79
N ALA A 447 14.44 10.60 -21.95
CA ALA A 447 14.17 11.54 -20.86
C ALA A 447 13.06 11.06 -19.88
N THR A 448 12.82 9.75 -19.82
CA THR A 448 11.69 9.10 -19.13
C THR A 448 12.10 7.97 -18.19
N ARG A 449 13.40 7.69 -18.02
CA ARG A 449 13.82 6.74 -16.98
C ARG A 449 13.65 7.40 -15.61
N GLU A 450 12.56 7.04 -14.94
CA GLU A 450 12.32 7.44 -13.55
C GLU A 450 13.31 6.74 -12.61
N ARG A 451 13.53 7.38 -11.47
CA ARG A 451 14.38 6.93 -10.37
C ARG A 451 13.95 5.54 -9.87
N ILE A 452 14.92 4.64 -9.68
CA ILE A 452 14.66 3.32 -9.10
C ILE A 452 14.81 3.43 -7.58
N VAL A 453 13.81 2.94 -6.85
CA VAL A 453 13.76 2.99 -5.38
C VAL A 453 13.64 1.56 -4.87
N LEU A 454 14.65 1.10 -4.13
CA LEU A 454 14.73 -0.27 -3.61
C LEU A 454 14.92 -0.23 -2.08
N PRO A 455 13.92 -0.60 -1.28
CA PRO A 455 14.11 -0.75 0.15
C PRO A 455 15.14 -1.86 0.44
N VAL A 456 16.07 -1.62 1.37
CA VAL A 456 17.13 -2.54 1.78
C VAL A 456 17.16 -2.70 3.29
N SER A 457 17.58 -3.87 3.75
CA SER A 457 17.74 -4.21 5.16
C SER A 457 19.19 -4.48 5.51
N THR A 458 19.51 -4.62 6.80
CA THR A 458 20.85 -5.02 7.26
C THR A 458 21.29 -6.37 6.67
N ARG A 459 20.35 -7.25 6.30
CA ARG A 459 20.61 -8.54 5.63
C ARG A 459 21.06 -8.37 4.17
N ASP A 460 20.78 -7.23 3.56
CA ASP A 460 21.17 -6.90 2.18
C ASP A 460 22.54 -6.22 2.12
N SER A 461 23.04 -5.72 3.26
CA SER A 461 24.33 -5.03 3.34
C SER A 461 25.48 -5.97 2.90
N GLY A 462 26.23 -5.54 1.89
CA GLY A 462 27.32 -6.28 1.28
C GLY A 462 26.89 -7.32 0.24
N ARG A 463 25.59 -7.46 -0.05
CA ARG A 463 25.08 -8.37 -1.09
C ARG A 463 24.94 -7.66 -2.43
N GLU A 464 24.85 -8.46 -3.49
CA GLU A 464 24.55 -7.99 -4.83
C GLU A 464 23.05 -7.71 -4.95
N LEU A 465 22.74 -6.52 -5.46
CA LEU A 465 21.39 -6.02 -5.70
C LEU A 465 21.21 -5.81 -7.21
N GLY A 466 20.05 -6.17 -7.73
CA GLY A 466 19.73 -6.10 -9.15
C GLY A 466 18.86 -7.29 -9.59
N PRO A 467 18.68 -7.48 -10.92
CA PRO A 467 19.32 -6.74 -12.00
C PRO A 467 18.69 -5.37 -12.26
N PHE A 468 19.53 -4.34 -12.42
CA PHE A 468 19.12 -3.00 -12.82
C PHE A 468 19.37 -2.77 -14.33
N PRO A 469 18.61 -1.87 -14.98
CA PRO A 469 18.87 -1.49 -16.37
C PRO A 469 20.29 -0.92 -16.53
N PRO A 470 20.97 -1.15 -17.67
CA PRO A 470 22.27 -0.54 -17.89
C PRO A 470 22.16 0.97 -18.07
N GLY A 471 23.15 1.70 -17.56
CA GLY A 471 23.24 3.15 -17.64
C GLY A 471 24.13 3.75 -16.57
N VAL A 472 24.31 5.07 -16.62
CA VAL A 472 25.01 5.82 -15.57
C VAL A 472 23.99 6.35 -14.56
N TYR A 473 24.24 6.12 -13.27
CA TYR A 473 23.35 6.44 -12.16
C TYR A 473 24.08 7.19 -11.06
N ASN A 474 23.42 8.15 -10.43
CA ASN A 474 23.73 8.56 -9.07
C ASN A 474 23.02 7.63 -8.09
N VAL A 475 23.78 6.89 -7.30
CA VAL A 475 23.26 5.94 -6.32
C VAL A 475 23.44 6.49 -4.92
N GLY A 476 22.35 6.60 -4.16
CA GLY A 476 22.36 7.03 -2.77
C GLY A 476 21.60 6.05 -1.90
N LEU A 477 21.85 6.11 -0.59
CA LEU A 477 21.07 5.39 0.42
C LEU A 477 20.33 6.42 1.27
N MET A 478 19.04 6.23 1.48
CA MET A 478 18.22 7.09 2.33
C MET A 478 17.72 6.30 3.53
N ALA A 479 17.94 6.80 4.74
CA ALA A 479 17.25 6.32 5.93
C ALA A 479 16.65 7.51 6.69
N ARG A 480 15.41 7.37 7.16
CA ARG A 480 14.71 8.47 7.81
C ARG A 480 15.35 8.81 9.17
N ALA A 481 15.58 10.09 9.41
CA ALA A 481 16.32 10.61 10.57
C ALA A 481 17.80 10.21 10.58
N PHE A 482 18.36 9.82 9.43
CA PHE A 482 19.79 9.55 9.27
C PHE A 482 20.34 10.34 8.08
N LYS A 483 21.56 10.83 8.23
CA LYS A 483 22.36 11.42 7.17
C LYS A 483 23.26 10.34 6.59
N THR A 484 23.31 10.27 5.27
CA THR A 484 24.13 9.29 4.56
C THR A 484 25.43 9.92 4.07
N THR A 485 26.55 9.23 4.29
CA THR A 485 27.87 9.63 3.79
C THR A 485 28.50 8.46 3.01
N PRO A 486 28.89 8.65 1.74
CA PRO A 486 28.62 9.82 0.90
C PRO A 486 27.12 9.97 0.62
N ALA A 487 26.69 11.19 0.29
CA ALA A 487 25.29 11.47 -0.06
C ALA A 487 24.84 10.65 -1.28
N SER A 488 25.68 10.59 -2.32
CA SER A 488 25.49 9.68 -3.45
C SER A 488 26.83 9.36 -4.09
N THR A 489 26.86 8.34 -4.94
CA THR A 489 28.01 7.93 -5.74
C THR A 489 27.57 7.68 -7.17
N GLN A 490 28.25 8.30 -8.12
CA GLN A 490 28.02 8.05 -9.54
C GLN A 490 28.61 6.69 -9.92
N VAL A 491 27.82 5.83 -10.56
CA VAL A 491 28.24 4.50 -11.02
C VAL A 491 27.70 4.20 -12.40
N THR A 492 28.42 3.37 -13.15
CA THR A 492 27.94 2.78 -14.40
C THR A 492 27.48 1.36 -14.12
N ILE A 493 26.21 1.08 -14.36
CA ILE A 493 25.63 -0.25 -14.26
C ILE A 493 25.58 -0.85 -15.67
N GLY A 494 26.03 -2.09 -15.83
CA GLY A 494 25.95 -2.84 -17.08
C GLY A 494 26.80 -4.11 -17.04
N ALA A 495 27.13 -4.66 -18.21
CA ALA A 495 27.93 -5.90 -18.31
C ALA A 495 29.40 -5.75 -17.88
N GLY A 496 29.87 -4.54 -17.56
CA GLY A 496 31.28 -4.22 -17.27
C GLY A 496 31.76 -4.51 -15.84
N GLY A 497 30.95 -5.16 -14.99
CA GLY A 497 31.29 -5.49 -13.60
C GLY A 497 30.18 -5.11 -12.62
N ILE A 498 30.39 -5.42 -11.33
CA ILE A 498 29.46 -5.14 -10.24
C ILE A 498 30.08 -4.03 -9.37
N PRO A 499 29.62 -2.77 -9.46
CA PRO A 499 30.18 -1.68 -8.66
C PRO A 499 29.97 -1.92 -7.16
N ASP A 500 31.01 -1.71 -6.36
CA ASP A 500 30.96 -1.75 -4.90
C ASP A 500 30.74 -0.35 -4.31
N LEU A 501 29.70 -0.22 -3.48
CA LEU A 501 29.30 1.01 -2.82
C LEU A 501 29.31 0.84 -1.31
N ARG A 502 29.74 1.88 -0.60
CA ARG A 502 29.76 1.92 0.87
C ARG A 502 29.11 3.20 1.37
N PHE A 503 28.18 3.07 2.31
CA PHE A 503 27.50 4.18 2.95
C PHE A 503 27.58 4.09 4.48
N GLU A 504 27.77 5.21 5.14
CA GLU A 504 27.63 5.34 6.59
C GLU A 504 26.39 6.18 6.92
N LEU A 505 25.57 5.68 7.84
CA LEU A 505 24.34 6.32 8.30
C LEU A 505 24.56 6.90 9.70
N THR A 506 24.45 8.22 9.80
CA THR A 506 24.62 8.97 11.07
C THR A 506 23.29 9.59 11.49
N PRO A 507 22.84 9.38 12.74
CA PRO A 507 21.62 10.00 13.28
C PRO A 507 21.59 11.52 13.06
N GLN A 508 20.45 12.04 12.61
CA GLN A 508 20.19 13.49 12.46
C GLN A 508 18.77 13.84 12.89
N GLY A 509 18.57 15.05 13.41
CA GLY A 509 17.23 15.56 13.69
C GLY A 509 16.52 15.94 12.40
N VAL A 510 15.24 15.57 12.29
CA VAL A 510 14.41 15.83 11.10
C VAL A 510 13.01 16.22 11.53
N LEU A 511 12.43 17.21 10.85
CA LEU A 511 11.01 17.53 10.92
C LEU A 511 10.47 17.71 9.50
N SER A 512 9.56 16.81 9.10
CA SER A 512 8.91 16.87 7.79
C SER A 512 7.40 16.80 7.95
N GLY A 513 6.68 17.40 7.01
CA GLY A 513 5.23 17.49 7.04
C GLY A 513 4.67 17.85 5.68
N TYR A 514 3.36 17.77 5.55
CA TYR A 514 2.68 18.36 4.40
C TYR A 514 1.31 18.87 4.78
N ILE A 515 0.85 19.91 4.10
CA ILE A 515 -0.51 20.42 4.25
C ILE A 515 -1.44 19.48 3.46
N GLY A 516 -2.39 18.84 4.15
CA GLY A 516 -3.29 17.86 3.56
C GLY A 516 -4.43 18.51 2.79
N ALA A 517 -4.90 17.87 1.71
CA ALA A 517 -6.08 18.33 0.98
C ALA A 517 -7.33 18.29 1.87
N ASP A 518 -8.24 19.25 1.72
CA ASP A 518 -9.54 19.22 2.40
C ASP A 518 -10.37 18.07 1.83
N VAL A 519 -10.61 17.05 2.65
CA VAL A 519 -11.28 15.82 2.22
C VAL A 519 -12.35 15.44 3.24
N THR A 520 -13.49 15.00 2.76
CA THR A 520 -14.46 14.30 3.61
C THR A 520 -14.01 12.85 3.82
N PRO A 521 -14.55 12.14 4.82
CA PRO A 521 -14.29 10.70 4.94
C PRO A 521 -14.74 9.91 3.71
N ALA A 522 -15.72 10.40 2.94
CA ALA A 522 -16.12 9.79 1.67
C ALA A 522 -15.06 9.99 0.57
N ASP A 523 -14.37 11.14 0.54
CA ASP A 523 -13.31 11.43 -0.41
C ASP A 523 -11.99 10.71 -0.07
N ASN A 524 -11.74 10.48 1.22
CA ASN A 524 -10.54 9.81 1.72
C ASN A 524 -10.91 8.75 2.78
N PRO A 525 -11.44 7.58 2.37
CA PRO A 525 -11.85 6.54 3.29
C PRO A 525 -10.68 5.93 4.08
N ALA A 526 -11.01 5.15 5.12
CA ALA A 526 -10.02 4.44 5.93
C ALA A 526 -9.11 3.57 5.06
N GLY A 527 -7.80 3.72 5.20
CA GLY A 527 -6.85 2.96 4.38
C GLY A 527 -6.45 3.65 3.06
N SER A 528 -6.95 4.85 2.76
CA SER A 528 -6.55 5.62 1.58
C SER A 528 -5.41 6.61 1.90
N PHE A 529 -4.68 7.02 0.85
CA PHE A 529 -3.66 8.07 0.96
C PHE A 529 -4.29 9.46 0.84
N ARG A 530 -4.09 10.31 1.86
CA ARG A 530 -4.51 11.72 1.80
C ARG A 530 -3.45 12.53 1.07
N GLY A 531 -3.74 12.93 -0.15
CA GLY A 531 -2.86 13.80 -0.94
C GLY A 531 -2.62 15.18 -0.31
N GLY A 532 -1.55 15.83 -0.76
CA GLY A 532 -1.26 17.22 -0.41
C GLY A 532 -2.23 18.22 -1.03
N ARG A 533 -2.48 19.31 -0.32
CA ARG A 533 -3.33 20.42 -0.74
C ARG A 533 -2.74 21.13 -1.96
N ARG A 534 -3.57 21.47 -2.95
CA ARG A 534 -3.11 22.04 -4.24
C ARG A 534 -3.65 23.44 -4.52
N ASP A 535 -4.69 23.85 -3.82
CA ASP A 535 -5.42 25.12 -3.94
C ASP A 535 -4.87 26.21 -3.02
N ILE A 536 -3.64 26.07 -2.54
CA ILE A 536 -3.01 27.00 -1.59
C ILE A 536 -1.71 27.59 -2.13
N GLN A 537 -1.41 28.79 -1.68
CA GLN A 537 -0.13 29.46 -1.89
C GLN A 537 0.57 29.61 -0.54
N ILE A 538 1.58 28.78 -0.30
CA ILE A 538 2.45 28.92 0.87
C ILE A 538 3.31 30.18 0.65
N GLU A 539 3.43 31.02 1.67
CA GLU A 539 4.26 32.23 1.64
C GLU A 539 5.63 31.93 2.24
N SER A 540 5.65 31.31 3.42
CA SER A 540 6.87 30.81 4.07
C SER A 540 6.56 29.74 5.11
N ILE A 541 7.57 28.95 5.44
CA ILE A 541 7.55 28.03 6.57
C ILE A 541 8.78 28.32 7.43
N VAL A 542 8.55 28.66 8.69
CA VAL A 542 9.58 29.02 9.65
C VAL A 542 9.65 27.94 10.73
N LEU A 543 10.86 27.52 11.07
CA LEU A 543 11.13 26.60 12.18
C LEU A 543 12.13 27.24 13.13
N THR A 544 11.82 27.30 14.44
CA THR A 544 12.72 27.91 15.41
C THR A 544 12.70 27.21 16.78
N ASN A 545 13.84 27.14 17.45
CA ASN A 545 13.92 26.78 18.88
C ASN A 545 14.39 27.95 19.76
N GLY A 546 14.40 29.17 19.21
CA GLY A 546 14.93 30.38 19.83
C GLY A 546 16.41 30.66 19.54
N THR A 547 17.22 29.63 19.25
CA THR A 547 18.65 29.77 18.92
C THR A 547 18.99 29.40 17.48
N ASP A 548 18.28 28.44 16.92
CA ASP A 548 18.31 28.03 15.51
C ASP A 548 16.99 28.46 14.88
N ARG A 549 17.04 29.34 13.88
CA ARG A 549 15.87 29.77 13.09
C ARG A 549 16.14 29.47 11.63
N ARG A 550 15.25 28.68 11.03
CA ARG A 550 15.28 28.32 9.61
C ARG A 550 14.00 28.76 8.94
N GLU A 551 14.10 29.14 7.68
CA GLU A 551 12.98 29.58 6.88
C GLU A 551 13.12 29.05 5.46
N ILE A 552 12.05 28.41 4.98
CA ILE A 552 11.93 27.95 3.59
C ILE A 552 10.78 28.71 2.94
N ALA A 553 11.03 29.20 1.73
CA ALA A 553 10.05 29.86 0.89
C ALA A 553 9.84 29.04 -0.39
N PRO A 554 8.69 29.17 -1.07
CA PRO A 554 8.45 28.48 -2.33
C PRO A 554 9.52 28.81 -3.37
N SER A 555 9.99 27.79 -4.07
CA SER A 555 10.90 27.94 -5.20
C SER A 555 10.12 28.06 -6.52
N LEU A 556 10.71 28.76 -7.50
CA LEU A 556 10.23 28.73 -8.89
C LEU A 556 10.49 27.37 -9.57
N ASP A 557 11.37 26.53 -9.01
CA ASP A 557 11.60 25.17 -9.50
C ASP A 557 10.38 24.28 -9.20
N THR A 558 9.72 23.81 -10.25
CA THR A 558 8.51 22.98 -10.16
C THR A 558 8.81 21.47 -10.16
N ARG A 559 10.08 21.08 -10.20
CA ARG A 559 10.50 19.68 -10.15
C ARG A 559 10.54 19.19 -8.72
N ASP A 560 10.12 17.94 -8.51
CA ASP A 560 10.26 17.29 -7.20
C ASP A 560 11.71 16.88 -6.96
N ARG A 561 12.42 17.62 -6.11
CA ARG A 561 13.79 17.30 -5.66
C ARG A 561 13.85 16.93 -4.19
N THR A 562 12.73 16.45 -3.63
CA THR A 562 12.58 16.20 -2.19
C THR A 562 13.65 15.28 -1.65
N LEU A 563 13.92 14.18 -2.37
CA LEU A 563 14.92 13.23 -1.96
C LEU A 563 16.35 13.79 -2.12
N GLU A 564 16.64 14.43 -3.25
CA GLU A 564 17.95 15.02 -3.53
C GLU A 564 18.33 16.03 -2.44
N ALA A 565 17.38 16.89 -2.05
CA ALA A 565 17.58 17.84 -0.98
C ALA A 565 17.79 17.14 0.38
N TYR A 566 16.96 16.13 0.70
CA TYR A 566 17.09 15.35 1.93
C TYR A 566 18.48 14.72 2.09
N VAL A 567 18.92 14.05 1.03
CA VAL A 567 20.22 13.35 0.99
C VAL A 567 21.39 14.34 1.00
N ALA A 568 21.23 15.52 0.40
CA ALA A 568 22.19 16.61 0.50
C ALA A 568 22.20 17.34 1.86
N GLY A 569 21.30 16.99 2.79
CA GLY A 569 21.16 17.68 4.07
C GLY A 569 20.62 19.10 3.93
N GLN A 570 19.75 19.33 2.94
CA GLN A 570 19.14 20.63 2.64
C GLN A 570 17.66 20.63 3.01
N ASP A 571 17.23 21.71 3.65
CA ASP A 571 15.81 21.97 3.90
C ASP A 571 15.08 22.20 2.56
N TYR A 572 13.84 21.74 2.44
CA TYR A 572 13.14 21.75 1.16
C TYR A 572 11.64 21.92 1.29
N LEU A 573 11.05 22.58 0.31
CA LEU A 573 9.62 22.80 0.13
C LEU A 573 9.25 22.44 -1.30
N PHE A 574 8.30 21.50 -1.46
CA PHE A 574 7.74 21.13 -2.74
C PHE A 574 6.22 21.03 -2.65
N LYS A 575 5.53 21.93 -3.38
CA LYS A 575 4.07 22.08 -3.30
C LYS A 575 3.65 22.28 -1.83
N SER A 576 2.94 21.32 -1.25
CA SER A 576 2.49 21.38 0.14
C SER A 576 3.40 20.62 1.11
N PHE A 577 4.40 19.89 0.63
CA PHE A 577 5.32 19.08 1.43
C PHE A 577 6.57 19.90 1.80
N PHE A 578 7.04 19.74 3.04
CA PHE A 578 8.28 20.34 3.50
C PHE A 578 9.11 19.37 4.34
N SER A 579 10.41 19.64 4.43
CA SER A 579 11.34 18.92 5.29
C SER A 579 12.45 19.84 5.79
N PHE A 580 12.72 19.78 7.08
CA PHE A 580 13.91 20.33 7.73
C PHE A 580 14.81 19.18 8.18
N VAL A 581 16.10 19.27 7.91
CA VAL A 581 17.08 18.21 8.18
C VAL A 581 18.33 18.76 8.87
N GLY A 582 19.12 17.87 9.50
CA GLY A 582 20.30 18.27 10.27
C GLY A 582 19.96 19.14 11.48
N LEU A 583 18.78 18.95 12.07
CA LEU A 583 18.36 19.65 13.27
C LEU A 583 19.07 19.08 14.50
N LYS A 584 19.34 19.95 15.48
CA LYS A 584 19.84 19.52 16.80
C LYS A 584 18.68 18.97 17.62
N GLU A 585 18.99 18.22 18.66
CA GLU A 585 17.98 17.84 19.65
C GLU A 585 17.39 19.08 20.31
N GLY A 586 16.07 19.12 20.44
CA GLY A 586 15.39 20.23 21.10
C GLY A 586 13.93 20.37 20.69
N ARG A 587 13.29 21.38 21.28
CA ARG A 587 11.89 21.70 21.07
C ARG A 587 11.76 22.85 20.09
N TYR A 588 11.15 22.60 18.94
CA TYR A 588 11.03 23.56 17.84
C TYR A 588 9.58 23.98 17.61
N GLU A 589 9.34 25.27 17.42
CA GLU A 589 8.08 25.82 16.94
C GLU A 589 8.10 25.94 15.41
N LEU A 590 7.14 25.28 14.76
CA LEU A 590 6.87 25.35 13.34
C LEU A 590 5.75 26.35 13.09
N THR A 591 5.99 27.33 12.22
CA THR A 591 4.99 28.28 11.72
C THR A 591 4.87 28.19 10.21
N ILE A 592 3.66 27.97 9.69
CA ILE A 592 3.37 27.90 8.25
C ILE A 592 2.46 29.08 7.90
N ASN A 593 2.93 29.92 6.98
CA ASN A 593 2.18 31.05 6.44
C ASN A 593 1.61 30.67 5.07
N VAL A 594 0.30 30.79 4.92
CA VAL A 594 -0.43 30.49 3.68
C VAL A 594 -1.30 31.69 3.35
N ALA A 595 -1.22 32.18 2.11
CA ALA A 595 -2.01 33.31 1.65
C ALA A 595 -3.51 33.06 1.87
N GLY A 596 -4.20 34.01 2.51
CA GLY A 596 -5.63 33.90 2.84
C GLY A 596 -5.97 33.11 4.11
N TYR A 597 -4.97 32.55 4.82
CA TYR A 597 -5.19 31.77 6.05
C TYR A 597 -4.53 32.43 7.26
N PRO A 598 -5.03 32.18 8.49
CA PRO A 598 -4.27 32.42 9.71
C PRO A 598 -3.00 31.55 9.73
N PRO A 599 -1.87 32.02 10.27
CA PRO A 599 -0.67 31.20 10.43
C PRO A 599 -0.97 29.94 11.24
N TYR A 600 -0.50 28.79 10.76
CA TYR A 600 -0.50 27.56 11.54
C TYR A 600 0.75 27.53 12.40
N THR A 601 0.62 27.35 13.71
CA THR A 601 1.76 27.25 14.64
C THR A 601 1.62 26.01 15.52
N ARG A 602 2.68 25.20 15.59
CA ARG A 602 2.73 24.03 16.48
C ARG A 602 4.16 23.70 16.90
N THR A 603 4.31 23.24 18.13
CA THR A 603 5.60 22.82 18.68
C THR A 603 5.83 21.31 18.52
N TYR A 604 7.06 20.93 18.18
CA TYR A 604 7.51 19.56 17.98
C TYR A 604 8.82 19.33 18.73
N ASP A 605 8.96 18.14 19.31
CA ASP A 605 10.24 17.68 19.87
C ASP A 605 11.02 16.94 18.78
N VAL A 606 12.26 17.35 18.57
CA VAL A 606 13.18 16.75 17.60
C VAL A 606 14.26 16.01 18.37
N VAL A 607 14.43 14.73 18.05
CA VAL A 607 15.49 13.87 18.62
C VAL A 607 16.22 13.20 17.45
N PRO A 608 17.54 13.40 17.30
CA PRO A 608 18.31 12.74 16.24
C PRO A 608 18.11 11.22 16.20
N GLY A 609 18.01 10.65 15.00
CA GLY A 609 17.74 9.22 14.82
C GLY A 609 16.28 8.80 15.05
N LYS A 610 15.44 9.67 15.62
CA LYS A 610 14.00 9.44 15.76
C LYS A 610 13.23 10.25 14.71
N TYR A 611 12.42 9.56 13.93
CA TYR A 611 11.54 10.17 12.95
C TYR A 611 10.09 10.05 13.42
N GLY A 612 9.39 11.18 13.55
CA GLY A 612 7.95 11.18 13.79
C GLY A 612 7.16 10.72 12.56
N TYR A 613 5.97 10.17 12.76
CA TYR A 613 5.10 9.82 11.63
C TYR A 613 4.60 11.08 10.91
N LEU A 614 4.54 11.00 9.57
CA LEU A 614 4.07 12.10 8.75
C LEU A 614 2.55 12.22 8.89
N THR A 615 2.07 13.26 9.57
CA THR A 615 0.64 13.57 9.67
C THR A 615 0.30 14.72 8.71
N PRO A 616 -0.78 14.63 7.92
CA PRO A 616 -1.26 15.77 7.16
C PRO A 616 -1.61 16.92 8.13
N ILE A 617 -1.12 18.12 7.81
CA ILE A 617 -1.45 19.34 8.54
C ILE A 617 -2.75 19.90 7.99
N ASP A 618 -3.72 20.11 8.88
CA ASP A 618 -4.97 20.80 8.59
C ASP A 618 -4.79 22.30 8.87
N LEU A 619 -5.16 23.14 7.90
CA LEU A 619 -5.22 24.60 8.09
C LEU A 619 -6.52 24.97 8.82
N ALA A 620 -6.50 26.10 9.52
CA ALA A 620 -7.72 26.72 10.04
C ALA A 620 -8.62 27.22 8.89
N ALA A 621 -9.84 27.66 9.21
CA ALA A 621 -10.70 28.30 8.22
C ALA A 621 -10.01 29.53 7.60
N PRO A 622 -10.24 29.82 6.29
CA PRO A 622 -9.72 31.03 5.65
C PRO A 622 -10.14 32.29 6.40
N LYS A 623 -9.33 33.34 6.32
CA LYS A 623 -9.73 34.66 6.81
C LYS A 623 -10.96 35.10 6.00
N GLN A 624 -12.06 35.46 6.67
CA GLN A 624 -13.18 36.07 5.98
C GLN A 624 -12.70 37.38 5.35
N GLU A 625 -12.83 37.52 4.03
CA GLU A 625 -12.68 38.83 3.40
C GLU A 625 -13.76 39.73 3.99
N ALA A 626 -13.35 40.84 4.59
CA ALA A 626 -14.29 41.87 4.99
C ALA A 626 -15.00 42.37 3.72
N PRO A 627 -16.34 42.52 3.74
CA PRO A 627 -17.13 42.86 2.56
C PRO A 627 -16.73 44.19 1.92
#